data_AF-A0A1G2CZB1-F1
#
_entry.id   AF-A0A1G2CZB1-F1
#
_cell.length_a   1.000
_cell.length_b   1.000
_cell.length_c   1.000
_cell.angle_alpha   90.00
_cell.angle_beta   90.00
_cell.angle_gamma   90.00
#
_symmetry.space_group_name_H-M   'P 1'
#
loop_
_entity.id
_entity.type
_entity.pdbx_description
1 polymer ?
#
loop_
_entity_poly.entity_id
_entity_poly.type
_entity_poly.pdbx_seq_one_letter_code
_entity_poly.pdbx_strand_id
1 'polypeptide(L)'
;MTKHMKKTLFVFFAALFFAGTVYADFSASDWQFMRSVDTASVSMLSQQSAYVKLDVPRSVSTLARADLADLRIVSNGMEEVPYQLVIEDESVRSEYVQSTLRDLSSNAGETMFILDVGAAGTIHDHLVIDTLSKNFKRPKSRCMHQILH
;
A
#
# COMPACT_ATOMS: atom_id res chain seq x y z
N MET A 1 0.57 9.00 -55.25
CA MET A 1 -0.12 9.25 -53.97
C MET A 1 -1.56 9.65 -54.26
N THR A 2 -2.51 8.73 -54.08
CA THR A 2 -3.92 8.90 -54.49
C THR A 2 -4.61 9.98 -53.64
N LYS A 3 -5.53 10.74 -54.25
CA LYS A 3 -6.24 11.90 -53.66
C LYS A 3 -6.91 11.58 -52.30
N HIS A 4 -7.28 10.32 -52.09
CA HIS A 4 -7.81 9.83 -50.82
C HIS A 4 -6.78 9.83 -49.69
N MET A 5 -5.53 9.42 -49.96
CA MET A 5 -4.47 9.32 -48.95
C MET A 5 -4.06 10.68 -48.38
N LYS A 6 -4.16 11.75 -49.18
CA LYS A 6 -3.95 13.14 -48.71
C LYS A 6 -5.09 13.63 -47.80
N LYS A 7 -6.34 13.22 -48.05
CA LYS A 7 -7.48 13.60 -47.21
C LYS A 7 -7.44 12.88 -45.86
N THR A 8 -7.09 11.59 -45.85
CA THR A 8 -6.96 10.83 -44.59
C THR A 8 -5.83 11.39 -43.74
N LEU A 9 -4.69 11.73 -44.35
CA LEU A 9 -3.55 12.33 -43.64
C LEU A 9 -3.89 13.71 -43.07
N PHE A 10 -4.66 14.52 -43.80
CA PHE A 10 -5.11 15.83 -43.33
C PHE A 10 -6.06 15.72 -42.13
N VAL A 11 -7.02 14.79 -42.17
CA VAL A 11 -7.94 14.56 -41.05
C VAL A 11 -7.17 14.05 -39.81
N PHE A 12 -6.17 13.18 -40.01
CA PHE A 12 -5.36 12.67 -38.91
C PHE A 12 -4.52 13.77 -38.25
N PHE A 13 -3.88 14.64 -39.03
CA PHE A 13 -3.12 15.78 -38.50
C PHE A 13 -4.03 16.83 -37.84
N ALA A 14 -5.22 17.06 -38.38
CA ALA A 14 -6.20 17.95 -37.75
C ALA A 14 -6.69 17.40 -36.40
N ALA A 15 -6.95 16.09 -36.30
CA ALA A 15 -7.32 15.44 -35.05
C ALA A 15 -6.19 15.49 -34.00
N LEU A 16 -4.93 15.33 -34.42
CA LEU A 16 -3.77 15.48 -33.53
C LEU A 16 -3.62 16.91 -33.01
N PHE A 17 -3.96 17.92 -33.82
CA PHE A 17 -3.88 19.32 -33.43
C PHE A 17 -4.97 19.73 -32.42
N PHE A 18 -6.12 19.05 -32.45
CA PHE A 18 -7.22 19.24 -31.49
C PHE A 18 -7.11 18.35 -30.24
N ALA A 19 -6.16 17.42 -30.17
CA ALA A 19 -5.85 16.66 -28.96
C ALA A 19 -5.05 17.50 -27.92
N GLY A 20 -5.36 18.80 -27.85
CA GLY A 20 -4.73 19.73 -26.91
C GLY A 20 -5.01 19.34 -25.46
N THR A 21 -3.94 19.41 -24.67
CA THR A 21 -3.86 19.45 -23.20
C THR A 21 -5.15 19.13 -22.46
N VAL A 22 -5.29 17.86 -22.05
CA VAL A 22 -6.23 17.50 -20.98
C VAL A 22 -5.65 18.11 -19.71
N TYR A 23 -6.12 19.28 -19.33
CA TYR A 23 -5.86 19.83 -18.01
C TYR A 23 -6.56 18.94 -16.98
N ALA A 24 -5.89 18.66 -15.87
CA ALA A 24 -6.57 18.03 -14.74
C ALA A 24 -7.78 18.91 -14.35
N ASP A 25 -8.91 18.30 -14.03
CA ASP A 25 -10.13 18.97 -13.56
C ASP A 25 -9.98 19.52 -12.12
N PHE A 26 -8.74 19.85 -11.73
CA PHE A 26 -8.34 20.20 -10.38
C PHE A 26 -7.36 21.37 -10.44
N SER A 27 -7.65 22.41 -9.65
CA SER A 27 -6.69 23.43 -9.29
C SER A 27 -6.41 23.37 -7.80
N ALA A 28 -5.15 23.14 -7.43
CA ALA A 28 -4.73 23.11 -6.04
C ALA A 28 -4.96 24.45 -5.31
N SER A 29 -5.05 25.56 -6.05
CA SER A 29 -5.38 26.89 -5.50
C SER A 29 -6.79 27.00 -4.92
N ASP A 30 -7.71 26.14 -5.36
CA ASP A 30 -9.12 26.25 -5.03
C ASP A 30 -9.46 25.53 -3.72
N TRP A 31 -8.45 24.90 -3.10
CA TRP A 31 -8.58 24.10 -1.90
C TRP A 31 -8.45 24.97 -0.66
N GLN A 32 -9.52 25.00 0.15
CA GLN A 32 -9.59 25.83 1.35
C GLN A 32 -8.77 25.26 2.52
N PHE A 33 -8.52 23.94 2.51
CA PHE A 33 -7.88 23.24 3.61
C PHE A 33 -6.64 22.52 3.10
N MET A 34 -5.49 22.86 3.68
CA MET A 34 -4.21 22.23 3.41
C MET A 34 -3.51 21.91 4.74
N ARG A 35 -2.78 20.80 4.76
CA ARG A 35 -1.98 20.39 5.92
C ARG A 35 -0.65 19.86 5.45
N SER A 36 0.43 20.31 6.08
CA SER A 36 1.77 19.76 5.83
C SER A 36 1.87 18.33 6.35
N VAL A 37 2.53 17.50 5.56
CA VAL A 37 2.90 16.13 5.93
C VAL A 37 4.36 16.16 6.36
N ASP A 38 4.64 15.71 7.57
CA ASP A 38 6.02 15.56 8.03
C ASP A 38 6.58 14.23 7.50
N THR A 39 7.48 14.33 6.51
CA THR A 39 8.17 13.17 5.92
C THR A 39 9.50 12.88 6.60
N ALA A 40 9.93 13.68 7.60
CA ALA A 40 11.22 13.52 8.26
C ALA A 40 11.31 12.20 9.06
N SER A 41 10.20 11.79 9.68
CA SER A 41 10.06 10.51 10.38
C SER A 41 10.06 9.31 9.43
N VAL A 42 9.74 9.53 8.16
CA VAL A 42 9.64 8.49 7.14
C VAL A 42 10.99 8.22 6.46
N SER A 43 11.79 9.27 6.24
CA SER A 43 13.12 9.19 5.59
C SER A 43 14.09 8.22 6.31
N MET A 44 13.89 7.98 7.61
CA MET A 44 14.69 7.05 8.42
C MET A 44 14.34 5.56 8.20
N LEU A 45 13.14 5.26 7.66
CA LEU A 45 12.66 3.89 7.44
C LEU A 45 12.83 3.42 5.98
N SER A 46 13.16 4.33 5.06
CA SER A 46 12.97 4.13 3.62
C SER A 46 14.26 4.27 2.80
N GLN A 47 15.32 3.55 3.16
CA GLN A 47 16.34 3.19 2.15
C GLN A 47 15.93 1.97 1.31
N GLN A 48 14.89 1.23 1.71
CA GLN A 48 14.47 -0.01 1.04
C GLN A 48 13.07 0.02 0.40
N SER A 49 12.21 1.00 0.71
CA SER A 49 10.81 1.04 0.24
C SER A 49 10.51 2.30 -0.56
N ALA A 50 9.98 2.13 -1.78
CA ALA A 50 9.59 3.21 -2.69
C ALA A 50 8.30 3.95 -2.28
N TYR A 51 7.66 3.54 -1.18
CA TYR A 51 6.39 4.07 -0.71
C TYR A 51 6.46 4.43 0.77
N VAL A 52 5.61 5.38 1.15
CA VAL A 52 5.47 5.94 2.50
C VAL A 52 4.04 5.70 2.96
N LYS A 53 3.86 5.09 4.14
CA LYS A 53 2.54 5.06 4.79
C LYS A 53 2.35 6.37 5.54
N LEU A 54 1.21 7.01 5.31
CA LEU A 54 0.78 8.21 6.01
C LEU A 54 -0.61 7.97 6.60
N ASP A 55 -0.74 8.18 7.89
CA ASP A 55 -2.05 8.12 8.54
C ASP A 55 -2.79 9.45 8.34
N VAL A 56 -4.03 9.38 7.87
CA VAL A 56 -4.86 10.57 7.68
C VAL A 56 -5.31 11.08 9.06
N PRO A 57 -4.95 12.31 9.47
CA PRO A 57 -5.32 12.82 10.78
C PRO A 57 -6.84 12.93 10.92
N ARG A 58 -7.38 12.66 12.13
CA ARG A 58 -8.83 12.76 12.38
C ARG A 58 -9.45 14.06 11.90
N SER A 59 -8.78 15.19 12.15
CA SER A 59 -9.25 16.52 11.73
C SER A 59 -9.46 16.67 10.22
N VAL A 60 -8.72 15.89 9.41
CA VAL A 60 -8.88 15.85 7.95
C VAL A 60 -9.99 14.86 7.60
N SER A 61 -9.97 13.65 8.16
CA SER A 61 -10.97 12.62 7.88
C SER A 61 -12.41 12.99 8.25
N THR A 62 -12.61 13.84 9.26
CA THR A 62 -13.96 14.26 9.70
C THR A 62 -14.63 15.23 8.74
N LEU A 63 -13.84 15.95 7.94
CA LEU A 63 -14.33 16.92 6.96
C LEU A 63 -14.34 16.34 5.53
N ALA A 64 -13.60 15.26 5.31
CA ALA A 64 -13.52 14.57 4.05
C ALA A 64 -14.82 13.81 3.74
N ARG A 65 -15.06 13.53 2.46
CA ARG A 65 -16.12 12.62 2.04
C ARG A 65 -15.87 11.22 2.59
N ALA A 66 -16.94 10.45 2.75
CA ALA A 66 -16.84 9.08 3.26
C ALA A 66 -15.96 8.16 2.38
N ASP A 67 -15.88 8.44 1.07
CA ASP A 67 -15.03 7.73 0.12
C ASP A 67 -13.61 8.31 0.02
N LEU A 68 -13.32 9.39 0.75
CA LEU A 68 -12.07 10.16 0.74
C LEU A 68 -11.63 10.57 -0.68
N ALA A 69 -12.58 10.63 -1.63
CA ALA A 69 -12.31 10.97 -3.03
C ALA A 69 -11.96 12.46 -3.21
N ASP A 70 -12.09 13.24 -2.15
CA ASP A 70 -11.69 14.65 -1.98
C ASP A 70 -10.41 14.80 -1.15
N LEU A 71 -9.63 13.75 -0.94
CA LEU A 71 -8.24 13.89 -0.49
C LEU A 71 -7.33 14.01 -1.71
N ARG A 72 -6.34 14.90 -1.65
CA ARG A 72 -5.26 14.99 -2.64
C ARG A 72 -3.94 15.17 -1.90
N ILE A 73 -2.88 14.57 -2.42
CA ILE A 73 -1.52 14.78 -1.94
C ILE A 73 -0.82 15.62 -2.99
N VAL A 74 -0.27 16.76 -2.60
CA VAL A 74 0.48 17.64 -3.49
C VAL A 74 1.92 17.81 -3.01
N SER A 75 2.84 17.98 -3.96
CA SER A 75 4.22 18.35 -3.67
C SER A 75 4.32 19.84 -3.33
N ASN A 76 5.51 20.29 -2.91
CA ASN A 76 5.76 21.72 -2.68
C ASN A 76 5.52 22.59 -3.93
N GLY A 77 5.56 22.00 -5.13
CA GLY A 77 5.25 22.66 -6.40
C GLY A 77 3.75 22.71 -6.73
N MET A 78 2.88 22.29 -5.81
CA MET A 78 1.42 22.15 -6.01
C MET A 78 1.05 21.10 -7.07
N GLU A 79 1.99 20.24 -7.44
CA GLU A 79 1.76 19.12 -8.34
C GLU A 79 1.20 17.94 -7.56
N GLU A 80 0.14 17.30 -8.07
CA GLU A 80 -0.42 16.10 -7.47
C GLU A 80 0.59 14.95 -7.49
N VAL A 81 0.78 14.33 -6.33
CA VAL A 81 1.66 13.18 -6.15
C VAL A 81 0.80 11.91 -6.21
N PRO A 82 1.12 10.92 -7.06
CA PRO A 82 0.38 9.66 -7.09
C PRO A 82 0.44 8.94 -5.73
N TYR A 83 -0.70 8.46 -5.25
CA TYR A 83 -0.80 7.71 -4.02
C TYR A 83 -1.84 6.59 -4.14
N GLN A 84 -1.75 5.61 -3.24
CA GLN A 84 -2.78 4.61 -3.06
C GLN A 84 -3.50 4.90 -1.75
N LEU A 85 -4.82 5.08 -1.82
CA LEU A 85 -5.66 5.13 -0.62
C LEU A 85 -6.00 3.70 -0.20
N VAL A 86 -5.65 3.35 1.04
CA VAL A 86 -6.04 2.08 1.67
C VAL A 86 -6.98 2.43 2.81
N ILE A 87 -8.23 1.99 2.68
CA ILE A 87 -9.22 2.11 3.76
C ILE A 87 -9.16 0.78 4.52
N GLU A 88 -8.64 0.84 5.74
CA GLU A 88 -8.66 -0.30 6.65
C GLU A 88 -10.04 -0.33 7.32
N ASP A 89 -10.83 -1.36 7.01
CA ASP A 89 -12.17 -1.53 7.55
C ASP A 89 -12.07 -2.04 9.00
N GLU A 90 -12.37 -1.20 9.98
CA GLU A 90 -12.32 -1.54 11.42
C GLU A 90 -13.28 -2.69 11.79
N SER A 91 -14.18 -3.08 10.87
CA SER A 91 -15.06 -4.24 11.03
C SER A 91 -14.31 -5.58 11.00
N VAL A 92 -13.09 -5.61 10.46
CA VAL A 92 -12.16 -6.74 10.62
C VAL A 92 -11.54 -6.64 12.01
N ARG A 93 -12.21 -7.24 12.98
CA ARG A 93 -11.73 -7.31 14.35
C ARG A 93 -10.50 -8.22 14.39
N SER A 94 -9.31 -7.62 14.30
CA SER A 94 -8.04 -8.31 14.47
C SER A 94 -7.92 -8.76 15.93
N GLU A 95 -8.13 -10.04 16.18
CA GLU A 95 -7.91 -10.63 17.49
C GLU A 95 -6.50 -11.21 17.56
N TYR A 96 -5.73 -10.75 18.54
CA TYR A 96 -4.44 -11.35 18.85
C TYR A 96 -4.69 -12.65 19.61
N VAL A 97 -4.46 -13.77 18.95
CA VAL A 97 -4.41 -15.08 19.61
C VAL A 97 -3.01 -15.25 20.20
N GLN A 98 -2.93 -15.50 21.50
CA GLN A 98 -1.67 -15.81 22.15
C GLN A 98 -1.11 -17.12 21.58
N SER A 99 0.04 -17.03 20.93
CA SER A 99 0.78 -18.18 20.42
C SER A 99 1.83 -18.64 21.42
N THR A 100 2.16 -19.93 21.38
CA THR A 100 3.20 -20.51 22.23
C THR A 100 4.31 -21.08 21.36
N LEU A 101 5.55 -20.73 21.68
CA LEU A 101 6.72 -21.30 21.04
C LEU A 101 7.09 -22.62 21.72
N ARG A 102 7.29 -23.67 20.92
CA ARG A 102 7.70 -25.00 21.35
C ARG A 102 8.97 -25.44 20.61
N ASP A 103 9.70 -26.38 21.21
CA ASP A 103 10.87 -27.05 20.61
C ASP A 103 11.90 -26.08 20.00
N LEU A 104 12.30 -25.08 20.80
CA LEU A 104 13.35 -24.14 20.42
C LEU A 104 14.71 -24.87 20.39
N SER A 105 15.33 -24.90 19.23
CA SER A 105 16.69 -25.39 19.03
C SER A 105 17.54 -24.32 18.36
N SER A 106 18.79 -24.21 18.78
CA SER A 106 19.76 -23.29 18.19
C SER A 106 21.06 -24.05 17.94
N ASN A 107 21.47 -24.14 16.67
CA ASN A 107 22.72 -24.78 16.28
C ASN A 107 23.40 -23.97 15.17
N ALA A 108 24.69 -23.70 15.33
CA ALA A 108 25.54 -23.06 14.32
C ALA A 108 24.97 -21.76 13.70
N GLY A 109 24.19 -20.98 14.46
CA GLY A 109 23.57 -19.73 13.98
C GLY A 109 22.20 -19.89 13.32
N GLU A 110 21.67 -21.11 13.24
CA GLU A 110 20.30 -21.39 12.83
C GLU A 110 19.42 -21.65 14.06
N THR A 111 18.28 -20.96 14.11
CA THR A 111 17.26 -21.14 15.15
C THR A 111 16.05 -21.81 14.53
N MET A 112 15.65 -22.95 15.07
CA MET A 112 14.43 -23.66 14.69
C MET A 112 13.47 -23.69 15.88
N PHE A 113 12.17 -23.53 15.59
CA PHE A 113 11.12 -23.62 16.58
C PHE A 113 9.81 -24.07 15.92
N ILE A 114 8.91 -24.62 16.74
CA ILE A 114 7.53 -24.91 16.38
C ILE A 114 6.66 -23.81 16.99
N LEU A 115 5.82 -23.18 16.19
CA LEU A 115 4.84 -22.21 16.68
C LEU A 115 3.47 -22.87 16.79
N ASP A 116 2.95 -22.93 18.02
CA ASP A 116 1.56 -23.31 18.30
C ASP A 116 0.69 -22.06 18.22
N VAL A 117 -0.17 -22.01 17.20
CA VAL A 117 -1.05 -20.86 16.90
C VAL A 117 -2.39 -20.92 17.64
N GLY A 118 -2.59 -21.92 18.49
CA GLY A 118 -3.79 -22.06 19.33
C GLY A 118 -4.80 -23.07 18.78
N ALA A 119 -6.09 -22.79 18.99
CA ALA A 119 -7.15 -23.78 18.77
C ALA A 119 -7.39 -24.09 17.29
N ALA A 120 -7.55 -25.38 16.99
CA ALA A 120 -7.91 -25.88 15.66
C ALA A 120 -9.21 -25.23 15.14
N GLY A 121 -9.22 -24.87 13.86
CA GLY A 121 -10.37 -24.22 13.21
C GLY A 121 -10.32 -22.68 13.23
N THR A 122 -9.31 -22.08 13.87
CA THR A 122 -9.06 -20.64 13.79
C THR A 122 -8.30 -20.33 12.50
N ILE A 123 -8.81 -19.39 11.69
CA ILE A 123 -8.11 -18.92 10.50
C ILE A 123 -7.13 -17.83 10.95
N HIS A 124 -5.86 -17.98 10.58
CA HIS A 124 -4.81 -17.00 10.82
C HIS A 124 -4.36 -16.41 9.49
N ASP A 125 -4.41 -15.09 9.37
CA ASP A 125 -4.03 -14.33 8.18
C ASP A 125 -2.66 -13.66 8.33
N HIS A 126 -2.25 -13.38 9.58
CA HIS A 126 -1.01 -12.69 9.88
C HIS A 126 -0.21 -13.38 10.98
N LEU A 127 1.12 -13.41 10.79
CA LEU A 127 2.08 -13.90 11.77
C LEU A 127 3.21 -12.89 11.94
N VAL A 128 3.30 -12.30 13.13
CA VAL A 128 4.41 -11.42 13.54
C VAL A 128 5.45 -12.26 14.28
N ILE A 129 6.72 -12.13 13.86
CA ILE A 129 7.87 -12.72 14.54
C ILE A 129 8.84 -11.59 14.85
N ASP A 130 8.89 -11.17 16.10
CA ASP A 130 9.86 -10.17 16.57
C ASP A 130 11.20 -10.87 16.83
N THR A 131 12.22 -10.55 16.01
CA THR A 131 13.56 -11.12 16.15
C THR A 131 14.63 -10.06 15.92
N LEU A 132 15.70 -10.13 16.73
CA LEU A 132 16.91 -9.32 16.55
C LEU A 132 17.82 -9.88 15.43
N SER A 133 17.48 -11.06 14.87
CA SER A 133 18.29 -11.71 13.84
C SER A 133 18.13 -11.02 12.49
N LYS A 134 19.24 -10.51 11.95
CA LYS A 134 19.29 -9.91 10.60
C LYS A 134 19.15 -10.93 9.47
N ASN A 135 19.26 -12.23 9.78
CA ASN A 135 19.34 -13.32 8.80
C ASN A 135 18.11 -14.24 8.81
N PHE A 136 16.95 -13.72 9.21
CA PHE A 136 15.72 -14.51 9.24
C PHE A 136 15.34 -14.98 7.82
N LYS A 137 15.32 -16.30 7.61
CA LYS A 137 14.84 -16.94 6.38
C LYS A 137 13.67 -17.85 6.73
N ARG A 138 12.51 -17.65 6.08
CA ARG A 138 11.37 -18.56 6.20
C ARG A 138 11.61 -19.78 5.30
N PRO A 139 11.77 -21.00 5.83
CA PRO A 139 11.69 -22.19 4.98
C PRO A 139 10.26 -22.32 4.44
N LYS A 140 10.10 -22.90 3.24
CA LYS A 140 8.78 -23.21 2.69
C LYS A 140 8.06 -24.17 3.64
N SER A 141 7.04 -23.68 4.36
CA SER A 141 6.22 -24.53 5.21
C SER A 141 5.31 -25.39 4.33
N ARG A 142 5.41 -26.71 4.49
CA ARG A 142 4.45 -27.65 3.92
C ARG A 142 3.34 -27.80 4.97
N CYS A 143 2.15 -27.27 4.68
CA CYS A 143 0.97 -27.50 5.52
C CYS A 143 0.61 -28.99 5.42
N MET A 144 0.98 -29.78 6.42
CA MET A 144 0.54 -31.18 6.52
C MET A 144 -0.85 -31.20 7.14
N HIS A 145 -1.87 -31.38 6.30
CA HIS A 145 -3.18 -31.83 6.73
C HIS A 145 -3.07 -33.32 7.09
N GLN A 146 -2.90 -33.62 8.38
CA GLN A 146 -3.02 -35.00 8.86
C GLN A 146 -4.48 -35.22 9.28
N ILE A 147 -5.28 -35.75 8.36
CA ILE A 147 -6.60 -36.30 8.67
C ILE A 147 -6.35 -37.62 9.42
N LEU A 148 -6.59 -37.63 10.73
CA LEU A 148 -6.70 -38.85 11.52
C LEU A 148 -8.06 -39.49 11.24
N HIS A 149 -8.05 -40.71 10.70
CA HIS A 149 -9.15 -41.66 10.75
C HIS A 149 -8.92 -42.63 11.91
#